data_AF-A0A9D1Y608-F1
#
_entry.id   AF-A0A9D1Y608-F1
#
_cell.length_a   1.000
_cell.length_b   1.000
_cell.length_c   1.000
_cell.angle_alpha   90.00
_cell.angle_beta   90.00
_cell.angle_gamma   90.00
#
_symmetry.space_group_name_H-M   'P 1'
#
loop_
_entity.id
_entity.type
_entity.pdbx_description
1 polymer ?
#
loop_
_entity_poly.entity_id
_entity_poly.type
_entity_poly.pdbx_seq_one_letter_code
_entity_poly.pdbx_strand_id
1 'polypeptide(L)'
;MADINIDEIRKRAMQAKERAAASMKKTIEKSEEQLDKILTSHPEQPASAPAAAAEEQAAANAQRQVEILGQVFGPDSMAQMAANEELLQKMVNDQIAQAAGMTAESIMEQLFGEEMGVLAAAMETLEMEEEDEEEDRPFDLELENHLYAVLDEAMARIEAMPEPEPVPYQKNDVRWERFGILLSGIVSNLNSHDLHGMDVEEHIPVMEQKIVSLVRRSWGIDGRSDLLDTIRYLAQDGYILRYQLYGEASSPEELMDESMDEDDQASVRRAWRFVQRYQHQYAPGFMAGWDIGRAAMLTRWGSYLGWITESEAVGILWDLSQKVVKELHSWREFAQSYLLGGLMWKLLCGDNSAESYLGYLADAAADLLTGRTEEDGGQWRECPWPARRKIGFTE
;
A
#
# COMPACT_ATOMS: atom_id res chain seq x y z
N MET A 1 -2.87 -29.24 29.78
CA MET A 1 -3.77 -28.32 29.07
C MET A 1 -3.89 -27.10 29.95
N ALA A 2 -3.24 -26.00 29.57
CA ALA A 2 -3.37 -24.72 30.26
C ALA A 2 -4.56 -24.00 29.61
N ASP A 3 -5.59 -23.71 30.40
CA ASP A 3 -6.72 -22.90 29.94
C ASP A 3 -6.21 -21.52 29.53
N ILE A 4 -6.40 -21.19 28.26
CA ILE A 4 -6.12 -19.86 27.72
C ILE A 4 -7.23 -18.95 28.24
N ASN A 5 -6.87 -18.00 29.10
CA ASN A 5 -7.82 -17.06 29.68
C ASN A 5 -8.19 -15.99 28.63
N ILE A 6 -9.33 -16.19 27.97
CA ILE A 6 -9.86 -15.34 26.89
C ILE A 6 -10.03 -13.88 27.35
N ASP A 7 -10.40 -13.66 28.61
CA ASP A 7 -10.55 -12.30 29.16
C ASP A 7 -9.22 -11.56 29.26
N GLU A 8 -8.13 -12.29 29.53
CA GLU A 8 -6.79 -11.72 29.57
C GLU A 8 -6.27 -11.37 28.18
N ILE A 9 -6.64 -12.15 27.16
CA ILE A 9 -6.34 -11.86 25.74
C ILE A 9 -7.13 -10.63 25.27
N ARG A 10 -8.44 -10.58 25.54
CA ARG A 10 -9.30 -9.44 25.20
C ARG A 10 -8.77 -8.15 25.82
N LYS A 11 -8.36 -8.19 27.08
CA LYS A 11 -7.77 -7.05 27.79
C LYS A 11 -6.45 -6.59 27.15
N ARG A 12 -5.59 -7.52 26.73
CA ARG A 12 -4.33 -7.18 26.04
C ARG A 12 -4.56 -6.59 24.65
N ALA A 13 -5.53 -7.11 23.90
CA ALA A 13 -5.91 -6.59 22.58
C ALA A 13 -6.49 -5.17 22.67
N MET A 14 -7.36 -4.91 23.65
CA MET A 14 -7.93 -3.58 23.90
C MET A 14 -6.85 -2.57 24.33
N GLN A 15 -5.93 -2.97 25.22
CA GLN A 15 -4.79 -2.14 25.59
C GLN A 15 -3.80 -1.86 24.44
N ALA A 16 -3.67 -2.80 23.50
CA ALA A 16 -2.89 -2.60 22.29
C ALA A 16 -3.58 -1.61 21.32
N LYS A 17 -4.90 -1.73 21.13
CA LYS A 17 -5.74 -0.78 20.36
C LYS A 17 -5.62 0.64 20.92
N GLU A 18 -5.78 0.81 22.23
CA GLU A 18 -5.66 2.12 22.88
C GLU A 18 -4.25 2.72 22.76
N ARG A 19 -3.20 1.91 22.91
CA ARG A 19 -1.81 2.38 22.74
C ARG A 19 -1.50 2.77 21.30
N ALA A 20 -2.01 2.02 20.32
CA ALA A 20 -1.86 2.34 18.90
C ALA A 20 -2.59 3.64 18.55
N ALA A 21 -3.84 3.81 19.00
CA ALA A 21 -4.63 5.03 18.79
C ALA A 21 -3.99 6.26 19.47
N ALA A 22 -3.52 6.12 20.71
CA ALA A 22 -2.84 7.20 21.42
C ALA A 22 -1.49 7.56 20.78
N SER A 23 -0.76 6.56 20.25
CA SER A 23 0.49 6.79 19.51
C SER A 23 0.22 7.53 18.20
N MET A 24 -0.79 7.12 17.43
CA MET A 24 -1.19 7.78 16.18
C MET A 24 -1.62 9.22 16.43
N LYS A 25 -2.49 9.47 17.41
CA LYS A 25 -2.92 10.82 17.78
C LYS A 25 -1.73 11.71 18.17
N LYS A 26 -0.80 11.19 18.96
CA LYS A 26 0.42 11.92 19.35
C LYS A 26 1.35 12.19 18.17
N THR A 27 1.42 11.28 17.19
CA THR A 27 2.19 11.49 15.95
C THR A 27 1.55 12.56 15.08
N ILE A 28 0.21 12.57 14.96
CA ILE A 28 -0.54 13.60 14.24
C ILE A 28 -0.33 14.96 14.90
N GLU A 29 -0.56 15.08 16.21
CA GLU A 29 -0.32 16.33 16.97
C GLU A 29 1.13 16.82 16.83
N LYS A 30 2.11 15.91 16.88
CA LYS A 30 3.53 16.27 16.70
C LYS A 30 3.85 16.71 15.27
N SER A 31 3.20 16.10 14.27
CA SER A 31 3.35 16.50 12.87
C SER A 31 2.69 17.85 12.59
N GLU A 32 1.54 18.14 13.19
CA GLU A 32 0.88 19.44 13.15
C GLU A 32 1.72 20.52 13.85
N GLU A 33 2.28 20.23 15.03
CA GLU A 33 3.22 21.14 15.70
C GLU A 33 4.51 21.38 14.90
N GLN A 34 4.98 20.39 14.16
CA GLN A 34 6.16 20.52 13.30
C GLN A 34 5.84 21.35 12.06
N LEU A 35 4.68 21.14 11.44
CA LEU A 35 4.19 21.95 10.32
C LEU A 35 3.96 23.40 10.75
N ASP A 36 3.37 23.63 11.93
CA ASP A 36 3.15 24.98 12.45
C ASP A 36 4.47 25.68 12.82
N LYS A 37 5.47 24.96 13.36
CA LYS A 37 6.83 25.49 13.56
C LYS A 37 7.55 25.82 12.26
N ILE A 38 7.32 25.05 11.20
CA ILE A 38 7.90 25.32 9.87
C ILE A 38 7.21 26.53 9.21
N LEU A 39 5.90 26.67 9.39
CA LEU A 39 5.12 27.79 8.86
C LEU A 39 5.32 29.10 9.64
N THR A 40 5.66 29.03 10.94
CA THR A 40 5.85 30.21 11.80
C THR A 40 7.31 30.65 12.00
N SER A 41 8.30 29.86 11.56
CA SER A 41 9.71 30.23 11.67
C SER A 41 10.22 31.01 10.45
N HIS A 42 10.04 32.33 10.49
CA HIS A 42 10.95 33.24 9.79
C HIS A 42 12.22 33.45 10.63
N PRO A 43 13.44 33.29 10.08
CA PRO A 43 14.66 33.50 10.83
C PRO A 43 14.97 35.00 10.93
N GLU A 44 14.59 35.62 12.05
CA GLU A 44 15.30 36.81 12.53
C GLU A 44 16.58 36.37 13.26
N GLN A 45 17.73 36.68 12.66
CA GLN A 45 19.02 36.66 13.36
C GLN A 45 19.08 37.78 14.42
N PRO A 46 19.72 37.50 15.57
CA PRO A 46 20.64 38.50 16.11
C PRO A 46 22.05 37.92 16.37
N ALA A 47 23.02 38.78 16.10
CA ALA A 47 24.44 38.54 16.10
C ALA A 47 25.05 38.35 17.50
N SER A 48 26.02 37.45 17.62
CA SER A 48 27.23 37.65 18.45
C SER A 48 28.35 36.70 18.02
N ALA A 49 29.45 37.24 17.52
CA ALA A 49 30.68 36.54 17.14
C ALA A 49 31.49 36.10 18.40
N PRO A 50 32.43 35.13 18.29
CA PRO A 50 33.63 35.31 17.47
C PRO A 50 33.72 34.27 16.34
N ALA A 51 32.92 34.47 15.28
CA ALA A 51 32.98 33.68 14.05
C ALA A 51 34.20 34.01 13.17
N ALA A 52 34.82 35.18 13.34
CA ALA A 52 35.88 35.66 12.44
C ALA A 52 37.09 34.72 12.38
N ALA A 53 37.52 34.13 13.50
CA ALA A 53 38.66 33.19 13.49
C ALA A 53 38.31 31.80 12.92
N ALA A 54 37.03 31.39 13.00
CA ALA A 54 36.55 30.13 12.45
C ALA A 54 36.26 30.24 10.95
N GLU A 55 35.73 31.37 10.49
CA GLU A 55 35.52 31.69 9.07
C GLU A 55 36.84 31.90 8.35
N GLU A 56 37.84 32.55 8.95
CA GLU A 56 39.15 32.72 8.32
C GLU A 56 39.87 31.37 8.14
N GLN A 57 39.72 30.45 9.11
CA GLN A 57 40.22 29.08 9.02
C GLN A 57 39.44 28.23 7.99
N ALA A 58 38.11 28.39 7.92
CA ALA A 58 37.25 27.70 6.97
C ALA A 58 37.48 28.19 5.53
N ALA A 59 37.63 29.50 5.34
CA ALA A 59 37.99 30.11 4.07
C ALA A 59 39.40 29.67 3.64
N ALA A 60 40.39 29.67 4.54
CA ALA A 60 41.73 29.16 4.24
C ALA A 60 41.75 27.66 3.90
N ASN A 61 40.90 26.86 4.55
CA ASN A 61 40.75 25.43 4.24
C ASN A 61 40.02 25.19 2.92
N ALA A 62 38.97 25.95 2.62
CA ALA A 62 38.26 25.90 1.34
C ALA A 62 39.18 26.33 0.19
N GLN A 63 39.97 27.39 0.40
CA GLN A 63 40.92 27.87 -0.60
C GLN A 63 42.06 26.88 -0.84
N ARG A 64 42.54 26.19 0.21
CA ARG A 64 43.45 25.03 0.05
C ARG A 64 42.80 23.86 -0.69
N GLN A 65 41.53 23.55 -0.43
CA GLN A 65 40.83 22.48 -1.15
C GLN A 65 40.68 22.81 -2.63
N VAL A 66 40.37 24.07 -2.97
CA VAL A 66 40.32 24.56 -4.36
C VAL A 66 41.69 24.53 -5.02
N GLU A 67 42.76 24.88 -4.29
CA GLU A 67 44.13 24.85 -4.80
C GLU A 67 44.63 23.40 -5.02
N ILE A 68 44.26 22.47 -4.14
CA ILE A 68 44.51 21.03 -4.29
C ILE A 68 43.72 20.47 -5.49
N LEU A 69 42.45 20.85 -5.63
CA LEU A 69 41.61 20.40 -6.75
C LEU A 69 42.13 20.94 -8.10
N GLY A 70 42.61 22.19 -8.15
CA GLY A 70 43.23 22.79 -9.32
C GLY A 70 44.61 22.24 -9.70
N GLN A 71 45.30 21.57 -8.76
CA GLN A 71 46.52 20.80 -9.07
C GLN A 71 46.22 19.40 -9.62
N VAL A 72 45.05 18.83 -9.28
CA VAL A 72 44.61 17.49 -9.71
C VAL A 72 43.90 17.54 -11.07
N PHE A 73 43.10 18.57 -11.30
CA PHE A 73 42.37 18.79 -12.54
C PHE A 73 42.94 20.04 -13.21
N GLY A 74 43.67 19.87 -14.31
CA GLY A 74 44.36 20.97 -14.99
C GLY A 74 43.43 22.13 -15.38
N PRO A 75 44.01 23.30 -15.76
CA PRO A 75 43.26 24.55 -15.95
C PRO A 75 42.13 24.45 -16.99
N ASP A 76 42.31 23.62 -18.03
CA ASP A 76 41.28 23.38 -19.05
C ASP A 76 40.07 22.60 -18.47
N SER A 77 40.30 21.67 -17.55
CA SER A 77 39.23 20.88 -16.93
C SER A 77 38.42 21.69 -15.92
N MET A 78 39.07 22.63 -15.23
CA MET A 78 38.40 23.58 -14.32
C MET A 78 37.57 24.60 -15.10
N ALA A 79 38.09 25.11 -16.23
CA ALA A 79 37.33 25.99 -17.11
C ALA A 79 36.10 25.29 -17.71
N GLN A 80 36.23 24.00 -18.04
CA GLN A 80 35.13 23.20 -18.56
C GLN A 80 34.06 22.90 -17.49
N MET A 81 34.46 22.64 -16.24
CA MET A 81 33.51 22.49 -15.12
C MET A 81 32.78 23.79 -14.80
N ALA A 82 33.49 24.92 -14.75
CA ALA A 82 32.87 26.23 -14.51
C ALA A 82 31.90 26.62 -15.64
N ALA A 83 32.25 26.34 -16.89
CA ALA A 83 31.35 26.54 -18.02
C ALA A 83 30.14 25.61 -17.99
N ASN A 84 30.30 24.36 -17.54
CA ASN A 84 29.19 23.42 -17.34
C ASN A 84 28.27 23.87 -16.20
N GLU A 85 28.84 24.41 -15.12
CA GLU A 85 28.10 24.92 -13.97
C GLU A 85 27.32 26.18 -14.34
N GLU A 86 27.92 27.12 -15.10
CA GLU A 86 27.19 28.28 -15.65
C GLU A 86 26.07 27.85 -16.62
N LEU A 87 26.30 26.82 -17.44
CA LEU A 87 25.29 26.28 -18.35
C LEU A 87 24.12 25.64 -17.58
N LEU A 88 24.42 24.84 -16.55
CA LEU A 88 23.43 24.23 -15.66
C LEU A 88 22.64 25.30 -14.90
N GLN A 89 23.32 26.30 -14.35
CA GLN A 89 22.67 27.39 -13.63
C GLN A 89 21.76 28.20 -14.56
N LYS A 90 22.21 28.43 -15.80
CA LYS A 90 21.40 29.12 -16.81
C LYS A 90 20.18 28.28 -17.24
N MET A 91 20.35 26.98 -17.46
CA MET A 91 19.24 26.07 -17.76
C MET A 91 18.22 26.01 -16.62
N VAL A 92 18.68 25.96 -15.37
CA VAL A 92 17.82 25.98 -14.18
C VAL A 92 17.08 27.31 -14.08
N ASN A 93 17.76 28.44 -14.30
CA ASN A 93 17.13 29.75 -14.27
C ASN A 93 16.13 29.95 -15.42
N ASP A 94 16.44 29.43 -16.61
CA ASP A 94 15.53 29.45 -17.78
C ASP A 94 14.31 28.54 -17.55
N GLN A 95 14.48 27.38 -16.88
CA GLN A 95 13.38 26.51 -16.46
C GLN A 95 12.52 27.14 -15.35
N ILE A 96 13.12 27.81 -14.37
CA ILE A 96 12.39 28.55 -13.33
C ILE A 96 11.62 29.72 -13.95
N ALA A 97 12.20 30.41 -14.94
CA ALA A 97 11.53 31.50 -15.65
C ALA A 97 10.38 31.01 -16.55
N GLN A 98 10.51 29.82 -17.15
CA GLN A 98 9.40 29.17 -17.88
C GLN A 98 8.30 28.69 -16.92
N ALA A 99 8.66 28.10 -15.78
CA ALA A 99 7.73 27.65 -14.76
C ALA A 99 6.98 28.81 -14.07
N ALA A 100 7.60 29.98 -13.93
CA ALA A 100 6.97 31.16 -13.32
C ALA A 100 5.80 31.75 -14.14
N GLY A 101 5.63 31.35 -15.41
CA GLY A 101 4.56 31.80 -16.29
C GLY A 101 3.49 30.75 -16.60
N MET A 102 3.62 29.53 -16.06
CA MET A 102 2.74 28.40 -16.31
C MET A 102 1.95 28.09 -15.04
N THR A 103 0.64 27.85 -15.15
CA THR A 103 -0.13 27.33 -14.00
C THR A 103 0.38 25.94 -13.66
N ALA A 104 0.22 25.51 -12.41
CA ALA A 104 0.67 24.19 -11.95
C ALA A 104 0.12 23.05 -12.84
N GLU A 105 -1.09 23.22 -13.39
CA GLU A 105 -1.71 22.33 -14.36
C GLU A 105 -0.92 22.22 -15.67
N SER A 106 -0.48 23.34 -16.24
CA SER A 106 0.27 23.35 -17.51
C SER A 106 1.67 22.76 -17.37
N ILE A 107 2.29 22.89 -16.19
CA ILE A 107 3.58 22.24 -15.87
C ILE A 107 3.41 20.72 -15.79
N MET A 108 2.29 20.25 -15.23
CA MET A 108 1.96 18.82 -15.18
C MET A 108 1.63 18.26 -16.57
N GLU A 109 0.84 18.98 -17.37
CA GLU A 109 0.47 18.54 -18.73
C GLU A 109 1.68 18.41 -19.67
N GLN A 110 2.71 19.25 -19.50
CA GLN A 110 3.89 19.28 -20.36
C GLN A 110 5.02 18.35 -19.91
N LEU A 111 5.09 17.98 -18.61
CA LEU A 111 6.04 16.99 -18.09
C LEU A 111 5.55 15.54 -18.24
N PHE A 112 4.24 15.32 -18.29
CA PHE A 112 3.62 13.99 -18.17
C PHE A 112 2.78 13.58 -19.40
N GLY A 113 3.18 14.04 -20.59
CA GLY A 113 2.45 13.88 -21.86
C GLY A 113 1.76 12.52 -22.05
N GLU A 114 0.48 12.59 -22.41
CA GLU A 114 -0.41 11.58 -23.04
C GLU A 114 -0.41 10.10 -22.58
N GLU A 115 0.32 9.69 -21.54
CA GLU A 115 0.26 8.32 -20.98
C GLU A 115 0.17 8.26 -19.44
N MET A 116 -0.66 9.13 -18.83
CA MET A 116 -1.05 9.04 -17.41
C MET A 116 -2.50 8.62 -17.24
N GLY A 117 -2.91 7.56 -17.94
CA GLY A 117 -4.25 6.97 -17.83
C GLY A 117 -4.44 5.98 -16.68
N VAL A 118 -3.45 5.69 -15.84
CA VAL A 118 -3.55 4.58 -14.88
C VAL A 118 -2.88 4.89 -13.53
N LEU A 119 -3.52 5.80 -12.79
CA LEU A 119 -3.31 5.96 -11.35
C LEU A 119 -4.61 5.97 -10.54
N ALA A 120 -5.74 5.60 -11.15
CA ALA A 120 -7.06 5.81 -10.57
C ALA A 120 -7.34 4.90 -9.35
N ALA A 121 -7.17 3.57 -9.39
CA ALA A 121 -7.85 2.77 -8.36
C ALA A 121 -7.26 2.81 -6.93
N ALA A 122 -6.03 3.30 -6.73
CA ALA A 122 -5.45 3.56 -5.40
C ALA A 122 -5.39 5.06 -5.04
N MET A 123 -5.55 5.96 -6.02
CA MET A 123 -5.72 7.40 -5.76
C MET A 123 -7.20 7.82 -5.68
N GLU A 124 -8.15 7.12 -6.29
CA GLU A 124 -9.60 7.37 -6.17
C GLU A 124 -10.12 7.15 -4.74
N THR A 125 -9.33 6.53 -3.86
CA THR A 125 -9.66 6.50 -2.44
C THR A 125 -9.27 7.77 -1.69
N LEU A 126 -8.54 8.71 -2.30
CA LEU A 126 -8.10 9.96 -1.68
C LEU A 126 -8.09 11.21 -2.58
N GLU A 127 -8.27 11.11 -3.91
CA GLU A 127 -8.29 12.24 -4.86
C GLU A 127 -9.30 12.00 -6.01
N MET A 128 -10.56 11.73 -5.66
CA MET A 128 -11.70 12.23 -6.43
C MET A 128 -12.43 13.27 -5.58
N GLU A 129 -11.84 14.46 -5.47
CA GLU A 129 -12.64 15.66 -5.69
C GLU A 129 -12.79 15.78 -7.22
N GLU A 130 -13.49 14.83 -7.85
CA GLU A 130 -14.12 15.21 -9.11
C GLU A 130 -15.24 16.16 -8.71
N GLU A 131 -15.23 17.35 -9.30
CA GLU A 131 -16.31 18.33 -9.25
C GLU A 131 -17.59 17.78 -9.92
N ASP A 132 -18.05 16.61 -9.51
CA ASP A 132 -19.44 16.22 -9.64
C ASP A 132 -20.05 16.33 -8.25
N GLU A 133 -21.20 16.98 -8.19
CA GLU A 133 -22.08 16.98 -7.03
C GLU A 133 -22.46 15.52 -6.71
N GLU A 134 -21.58 14.76 -6.05
CA GLU A 134 -21.99 13.58 -5.30
C GLU A 134 -22.88 14.12 -4.18
N GLU A 135 -24.17 14.26 -4.49
CA GLU A 135 -25.23 14.39 -3.49
C GLU A 135 -24.86 13.48 -2.33
N ASP A 136 -24.91 13.99 -1.10
CA ASP A 136 -24.79 13.25 0.16
C ASP A 136 -25.76 12.06 0.18
N ARG A 137 -25.47 11.00 -0.58
CA ARG A 137 -26.30 9.82 -0.67
C ARG A 137 -26.09 9.08 0.64
N PRO A 138 -27.15 8.90 1.43
CA PRO A 138 -27.02 8.18 2.69
C PRO A 138 -26.59 6.74 2.39
N PHE A 139 -25.57 6.27 3.11
CA PHE A 139 -25.14 4.88 3.04
C PHE A 139 -26.17 3.99 3.74
N ASP A 140 -27.23 3.64 3.01
CA ASP A 140 -28.40 2.96 3.52
C ASP A 140 -28.45 1.46 3.20
N LEU A 141 -29.52 0.79 3.64
CA LEU A 141 -29.71 -0.64 3.41
C LEU A 141 -29.97 -0.98 1.94
N GLU A 142 -30.47 -0.06 1.13
CA GLU A 142 -30.69 -0.30 -0.30
C GLU A 142 -29.35 -0.35 -1.02
N LEU A 143 -28.47 0.61 -0.75
CA LEU A 143 -27.09 0.61 -1.25
C LEU A 143 -26.32 -0.63 -0.78
N GLU A 144 -26.41 -1.01 0.50
CA GLU A 144 -25.78 -2.24 1.00
C GLU A 144 -26.22 -3.48 0.21
N ASN A 145 -27.53 -3.64 -0.01
CA ASN A 145 -28.05 -4.80 -0.75
C ASN A 145 -27.62 -4.79 -2.22
N HIS A 146 -27.55 -3.62 -2.84
CA HIS A 146 -27.00 -3.45 -4.19
C HIS A 146 -25.52 -3.88 -4.24
N LEU A 147 -24.70 -3.41 -3.29
CA LEU A 147 -23.28 -3.79 -3.21
C LEU A 147 -23.08 -5.29 -2.98
N TYR A 148 -23.96 -5.94 -2.21
CA TYR A 148 -23.94 -7.40 -2.07
C TYR A 148 -24.21 -8.12 -3.39
N ALA A 149 -25.18 -7.63 -4.18
CA ALA A 149 -25.46 -8.18 -5.51
C ALA A 149 -24.28 -7.99 -6.47
N VAL A 150 -23.67 -6.80 -6.49
CA VAL A 150 -22.47 -6.52 -7.30
C VAL A 150 -21.32 -7.43 -6.92
N LEU A 151 -21.07 -7.64 -5.62
CA LEU A 151 -20.06 -8.57 -5.15
C LEU A 151 -20.36 -10.01 -5.60
N ASP A 152 -21.59 -10.49 -5.40
CA ASP A 152 -22.00 -11.85 -5.77
C ASP A 152 -21.81 -12.09 -7.29
N GLU A 153 -22.16 -11.10 -8.12
CA GLU A 153 -21.95 -11.12 -9.57
C GLU A 153 -20.47 -11.12 -9.96
N ALA A 154 -19.66 -10.27 -9.33
CA ALA A 154 -18.22 -10.21 -9.56
C ALA A 154 -17.53 -11.54 -9.19
N MET A 155 -17.88 -12.11 -8.03
CA MET A 155 -17.34 -13.41 -7.59
C MET A 155 -17.71 -14.54 -8.55
N ALA A 156 -18.95 -14.55 -9.06
CA ALA A 156 -19.40 -15.53 -10.05
C ALA A 156 -18.70 -15.36 -11.41
N ARG A 157 -18.46 -14.12 -11.84
CA ARG A 157 -17.68 -13.80 -13.05
C ARG A 157 -16.25 -14.34 -12.93
N ILE A 158 -15.58 -14.10 -11.80
CA ILE A 158 -14.23 -14.62 -11.52
C ILE A 158 -14.22 -16.15 -11.49
N GLU A 159 -15.21 -16.80 -10.88
CA GLU A 159 -15.30 -18.26 -10.81
C GLU A 159 -15.35 -18.91 -12.20
N ALA A 160 -16.05 -18.27 -13.14
CA ALA A 160 -16.22 -18.78 -14.50
C ALA A 160 -14.97 -18.61 -15.39
N MET A 161 -13.96 -17.86 -14.95
CA MET A 161 -12.76 -17.61 -15.75
C MET A 161 -11.85 -18.84 -15.84
N PRO A 162 -11.14 -19.03 -16.97
CA PRO A 162 -10.18 -20.12 -17.10
C PRO A 162 -8.99 -19.90 -16.15
N GLU A 163 -8.51 -20.98 -15.53
CA GLU A 163 -7.31 -21.00 -14.69
C GLU A 163 -6.59 -22.33 -14.90
N PRO A 164 -5.24 -22.36 -14.94
CA PRO A 164 -4.49 -23.60 -14.98
C PRO A 164 -4.72 -24.46 -13.71
N GLU A 165 -4.69 -25.78 -13.88
CA GLU A 165 -4.78 -26.71 -12.75
C GLU A 165 -3.62 -26.49 -11.75
N PRO A 166 -3.87 -26.59 -10.43
CA PRO A 166 -2.83 -26.47 -9.43
C PRO A 166 -1.69 -27.48 -9.63
N VAL A 167 -0.44 -27.03 -9.45
CA VAL A 167 0.77 -27.84 -9.66
C VAL A 167 1.51 -28.07 -8.34
N PRO A 168 2.05 -29.27 -8.05
CA PRO A 168 2.83 -29.50 -6.83
C PRO A 168 4.12 -28.67 -6.79
N TYR A 169 4.34 -27.95 -5.69
CA TYR A 169 5.58 -27.20 -5.43
C TYR A 169 6.43 -27.94 -4.39
N GLN A 170 7.73 -28.06 -4.65
CA GLN A 170 8.67 -28.53 -3.63
C GLN A 170 8.93 -27.43 -2.59
N LYS A 171 9.50 -27.75 -1.42
CA LYS A 171 9.72 -26.74 -0.36
C LYS A 171 10.67 -25.62 -0.81
N ASN A 172 11.71 -25.97 -1.58
CA ASN A 172 12.75 -25.04 -2.05
C ASN A 172 12.59 -24.75 -3.56
N ASP A 173 11.35 -24.79 -4.05
CA ASP A 173 11.04 -24.54 -5.45
C ASP A 173 11.19 -23.05 -5.76
N VAL A 174 11.93 -22.71 -6.82
CA VAL A 174 12.13 -21.31 -7.25
C VAL A 174 10.82 -20.62 -7.62
N ARG A 175 9.77 -21.40 -7.96
CA ARG A 175 8.44 -20.86 -8.23
C ARG A 175 7.80 -20.18 -7.03
N TRP A 176 8.23 -20.46 -5.79
CA TRP A 176 7.70 -19.77 -4.61
C TRP A 176 8.02 -18.28 -4.59
N GLU A 177 9.17 -17.88 -5.13
CA GLU A 177 9.54 -16.46 -5.22
C GLU A 177 8.60 -15.74 -6.19
N ARG A 178 8.40 -16.32 -7.38
CA ARG A 178 7.44 -15.83 -8.37
C ARG A 178 6.02 -15.77 -7.80
N PHE A 179 5.58 -16.85 -7.16
CA PHE A 179 4.25 -16.93 -6.55
C PHE A 179 4.06 -15.84 -5.49
N GLY A 180 5.06 -15.63 -4.63
CA GLY A 180 5.03 -14.60 -3.59
C GLY A 180 4.89 -13.18 -4.14
N ILE A 181 5.62 -12.85 -5.22
CA ILE A 181 5.46 -11.57 -5.93
C ILE A 181 4.03 -11.43 -6.47
N LEU A 182 3.51 -12.48 -7.10
CA LEU A 182 2.18 -12.49 -7.72
C LEU A 182 1.01 -12.38 -6.72
N LEU A 183 1.23 -12.64 -5.43
CA LEU A 183 0.23 -12.34 -4.39
C LEU A 183 -0.07 -10.84 -4.28
N SER A 184 0.88 -9.98 -4.63
CA SER A 184 0.66 -8.53 -4.74
C SER A 184 -0.08 -8.12 -6.02
N GLY A 185 -0.44 -9.09 -6.87
CA GLY A 185 -0.88 -8.89 -8.26
C GLY A 185 -2.01 -7.89 -8.42
N ILE A 186 -3.07 -7.98 -7.61
CA ILE A 186 -4.22 -7.07 -7.70
C ILE A 186 -3.78 -5.63 -7.45
N VAL A 187 -3.08 -5.37 -6.33
CA VAL A 187 -2.61 -4.01 -6.02
C VAL A 187 -1.59 -3.53 -7.05
N SER A 188 -0.73 -4.41 -7.53
CA SER A 188 0.26 -4.07 -8.57
C SER A 188 -0.42 -3.68 -9.87
N ASN A 189 -1.43 -4.43 -10.32
CA ASN A 189 -2.18 -4.14 -11.54
C ASN A 189 -2.88 -2.77 -11.46
N LEU A 190 -3.52 -2.49 -10.32
CA LEU A 190 -4.21 -1.20 -10.06
C LEU A 190 -3.26 0.00 -10.04
N ASN A 191 -1.99 -0.22 -9.68
CA ASN A 191 -0.96 0.82 -9.62
C ASN A 191 0.02 0.79 -10.80
N SER A 192 -0.24 -0.05 -11.81
CA SER A 192 0.66 -0.27 -12.96
C SER A 192 2.09 -0.66 -12.58
N HIS A 193 2.26 -1.38 -11.47
CA HIS A 193 3.55 -1.88 -11.04
C HIS A 193 3.99 -3.09 -11.85
N ASP A 194 5.30 -3.19 -12.07
CA ASP A 194 5.93 -4.38 -12.62
C ASP A 194 5.62 -5.59 -11.73
N LEU A 195 5.40 -6.74 -12.35
CA LEU A 195 5.20 -8.01 -11.66
C LEU A 195 6.28 -9.04 -11.97
N HIS A 196 7.27 -8.72 -12.82
CA HIS A 196 8.38 -9.59 -13.21
C HIS A 196 9.38 -9.84 -12.07
N GLY A 197 9.63 -8.84 -11.23
CA GLY A 197 10.62 -8.92 -10.14
C GLY A 197 10.14 -8.39 -8.79
N MET A 198 11.08 -8.26 -7.85
CA MET A 198 10.83 -7.66 -6.54
C MET A 198 10.48 -6.18 -6.70
N ASP A 199 11.30 -5.46 -7.50
CA ASP A 199 11.09 -4.05 -7.80
C ASP A 199 9.75 -3.85 -8.49
N VAL A 200 9.05 -2.81 -8.05
CA VAL A 200 7.70 -2.47 -8.53
C VAL A 200 7.76 -1.49 -9.70
N GLU A 201 8.83 -0.68 -9.77
CA GLU A 201 9.06 0.39 -10.73
C GLU A 201 10.57 0.66 -10.85
N GLU A 202 10.98 1.58 -11.74
CA GLU A 202 12.37 2.04 -11.81
C GLU A 202 12.77 2.86 -10.57
N HIS A 203 14.01 2.71 -10.10
CA HIS A 203 14.57 3.48 -8.98
C HIS A 203 14.94 4.91 -9.38
N ILE A 204 13.93 5.77 -9.50
CA ILE A 204 14.09 7.21 -9.70
C ILE A 204 13.41 7.98 -8.56
N PRO A 205 13.98 9.13 -8.13
CA PRO A 205 13.49 9.84 -6.94
C PRO A 205 12.00 10.17 -6.94
N VAL A 206 11.41 10.46 -8.11
CA VAL A 206 9.98 10.80 -8.22
C VAL A 206 9.10 9.59 -7.87
N MET A 207 9.45 8.40 -8.34
CA MET A 207 8.69 7.18 -8.09
C MET A 207 8.86 6.71 -6.64
N GLU A 208 10.07 6.81 -6.09
CA GLU A 208 10.32 6.56 -4.66
C GLU A 208 9.52 7.50 -3.77
N GLN A 209 9.48 8.81 -4.08
CA GLN A 209 8.69 9.78 -3.33
C GLN A 209 7.18 9.51 -3.44
N LYS A 210 6.70 9.10 -4.62
CA LYS A 210 5.30 8.71 -4.84
C LYS A 210 4.92 7.52 -3.95
N ILE A 211 5.73 6.45 -3.94
CA ILE A 211 5.46 5.26 -3.12
C ILE A 211 5.60 5.57 -1.62
N VAL A 212 6.62 6.33 -1.19
CA VAL A 212 6.73 6.78 0.21
C VAL A 212 5.49 7.58 0.63
N SER A 213 5.03 8.51 -0.21
CA SER A 213 3.87 9.35 0.10
C SER A 213 2.58 8.54 0.18
N LEU A 214 2.39 7.57 -0.72
CA LEU A 214 1.27 6.63 -0.69
C LEU A 214 1.28 5.81 0.61
N VAL A 215 2.41 5.19 0.93
CA VAL A 215 2.54 4.32 2.11
C VAL A 215 2.36 5.11 3.41
N ARG A 216 2.86 6.34 3.49
CA ARG A 216 2.63 7.21 4.65
C ARG A 216 1.18 7.68 4.77
N ARG A 217 0.59 8.21 3.70
CA ARG A 217 -0.78 8.77 3.74
C ARG A 217 -1.84 7.70 3.95
N SER A 218 -1.74 6.59 3.21
CA SER A 218 -2.80 5.55 3.19
C SER A 218 -2.63 4.50 4.29
N TRP A 219 -1.41 4.27 4.77
CA TRP A 219 -1.14 3.23 5.78
C TRP A 219 -0.59 3.77 7.10
N GLY A 220 -0.18 5.04 7.17
CA GLY A 220 0.47 5.59 8.36
C GLY A 220 1.83 4.96 8.67
N ILE A 221 2.47 4.33 7.68
CA ILE A 221 3.74 3.62 7.86
C ILE A 221 4.90 4.60 7.60
N ASP A 222 5.71 4.86 8.62
CA ASP A 222 6.90 5.71 8.50
C ASP A 222 8.18 4.91 8.76
N GLY A 223 8.55 4.11 7.77
CA GLY A 223 9.80 3.36 7.78
C GLY A 223 9.64 1.91 8.25
N ARG A 224 10.81 1.30 8.51
CA ARG A 224 10.95 -0.16 8.66
C ARG A 224 10.12 -0.77 9.80
N SER A 225 10.06 -0.14 10.97
CA SER A 225 9.40 -0.74 12.14
C SER A 225 7.90 -0.87 11.89
N ASP A 226 7.27 0.24 11.50
CA ASP A 226 5.83 0.30 11.21
C ASP A 226 5.45 -0.64 10.07
N LEU A 227 6.32 -0.76 9.07
CA LEU A 227 6.13 -1.67 7.95
C LEU A 227 6.07 -3.12 8.43
N LEU A 228 7.08 -3.57 9.18
CA LEU A 228 7.17 -4.95 9.66
C LEU A 228 6.04 -5.29 10.65
N ASP A 229 5.63 -4.33 11.46
CA ASP A 229 4.51 -4.50 12.37
C ASP A 229 3.18 -4.60 11.62
N THR A 230 2.98 -3.81 10.57
CA THR A 230 1.80 -3.89 9.71
C THR A 230 1.74 -5.21 8.93
N ILE A 231 2.85 -5.63 8.32
CA ILE A 231 2.95 -6.93 7.64
C ILE A 231 2.62 -8.07 8.61
N ARG A 232 3.15 -8.02 9.84
CA ARG A 232 2.87 -9.02 10.88
C ARG A 232 1.39 -9.03 11.27
N TYR A 233 0.79 -7.86 11.45
CA TYR A 233 -0.64 -7.73 11.75
C TYR A 233 -1.50 -8.37 10.65
N LEU A 234 -1.26 -8.04 9.39
CA LEU A 234 -1.99 -8.63 8.25
C LEU A 234 -1.74 -10.15 8.15
N ALA A 235 -0.51 -10.59 8.42
CA ALA A 235 -0.15 -12.00 8.35
C ALA A 235 -0.64 -12.83 9.54
N GLN A 236 -1.11 -12.25 10.64
CA GLN A 236 -1.51 -12.99 11.85
C GLN A 236 -2.98 -12.78 12.20
N ASP A 237 -3.41 -11.53 12.23
CA ASP A 237 -4.72 -11.11 12.69
C ASP A 237 -5.56 -10.62 11.51
N GLY A 238 -5.29 -9.39 11.06
CA GLY A 238 -5.91 -8.77 9.89
C GLY A 238 -7.45 -8.82 9.90
N TYR A 239 -8.00 -8.90 8.70
CA TYR A 239 -9.42 -9.11 8.47
C TYR A 239 -9.85 -10.56 8.73
N ILE A 240 -8.94 -11.54 8.74
CA ILE A 240 -9.27 -12.90 9.21
C ILE A 240 -9.83 -12.85 10.63
N LEU A 241 -9.09 -12.23 11.57
CA LEU A 241 -9.54 -12.09 12.96
C LEU A 241 -10.78 -11.20 13.07
N ARG A 242 -10.82 -10.08 12.32
CA ARG A 242 -11.99 -9.18 12.34
C ARG A 242 -13.25 -9.90 11.88
N TYR A 243 -13.20 -10.62 10.77
CA TYR A 243 -14.32 -11.39 10.23
C TYR A 243 -14.78 -12.46 11.21
N GLN A 244 -13.85 -13.15 11.87
CA GLN A 244 -14.17 -14.11 12.94
C GLN A 244 -14.93 -13.43 14.09
N LEU A 245 -14.40 -12.34 14.65
CA LEU A 245 -15.02 -11.63 15.77
C LEU A 245 -16.43 -11.12 15.42
N TYR A 246 -16.62 -10.62 14.19
CA TYR A 246 -17.91 -10.14 13.72
C TYR A 246 -18.92 -11.27 13.48
N GLY A 247 -18.45 -12.47 13.11
CA GLY A 247 -19.29 -13.66 12.96
C GLY A 247 -19.72 -14.25 14.30
N GLU A 248 -18.82 -14.21 15.31
CA GLU A 248 -19.09 -14.70 16.66
C GLU A 248 -19.99 -13.77 17.49
N ALA A 249 -20.04 -12.47 17.14
CA ALA A 249 -20.85 -11.49 17.84
C ALA A 249 -22.35 -11.71 17.60
N SER A 250 -23.12 -11.80 18.69
CA SER A 250 -24.58 -12.02 18.63
C SER A 250 -25.35 -10.78 18.18
N SER A 251 -24.75 -9.59 18.35
CA SER A 251 -25.29 -8.31 17.91
C SER A 251 -24.14 -7.33 17.63
N PRO A 252 -24.36 -6.28 16.82
CA PRO A 252 -23.31 -5.31 16.52
C PRO A 252 -22.88 -4.51 17.77
N GLU A 253 -23.73 -4.39 18.79
CA GLU A 253 -23.42 -3.70 20.04
C GLU A 253 -22.29 -4.40 20.84
N GLU A 254 -22.11 -5.72 20.69
CA GLU A 254 -21.00 -6.45 21.33
C GLU A 254 -19.62 -6.06 20.77
N LEU A 255 -19.59 -5.45 19.59
CA LEU A 255 -18.39 -4.99 18.90
C LEU A 255 -18.10 -3.50 19.15
N MET A 256 -19.02 -2.80 19.83
CA MET A 256 -18.93 -1.37 20.10
C MET A 256 -18.34 -1.09 21.48
N ASP A 257 -17.71 0.07 21.62
CA ASP A 257 -17.28 0.60 22.90
C ASP A 257 -17.84 2.02 23.13
N GLU A 258 -17.89 2.47 24.39
CA GLU A 258 -18.49 3.75 24.80
C GLU A 258 -17.78 4.98 24.21
N SER A 259 -16.60 4.82 23.62
CA SER A 259 -15.84 5.90 23.00
C SER A 259 -16.14 6.10 21.51
N MET A 260 -16.90 5.18 20.89
CA MET A 260 -17.23 5.25 19.47
C MET A 260 -18.33 6.28 19.19
N ASP A 261 -18.09 7.11 18.18
CA ASP A 261 -19.09 8.05 17.67
C ASP A 261 -20.18 7.37 16.82
N GLU A 262 -21.16 8.14 16.37
CA GLU A 262 -22.31 7.61 15.62
C GLU A 262 -21.91 6.99 14.28
N ASP A 263 -20.88 7.54 13.63
CA ASP A 263 -20.39 7.11 12.33
C ASP A 263 -19.62 5.78 12.45
N ASP A 264 -18.73 5.67 13.44
CA ASP A 264 -18.02 4.44 13.78
C ASP A 264 -19.01 3.31 14.12
N GLN A 265 -20.05 3.63 14.90
CA GLN A 265 -21.09 2.65 15.21
C GLN A 265 -21.90 2.25 13.97
N ALA A 266 -22.17 3.17 13.04
CA ALA A 266 -22.84 2.85 11.79
C ALA A 266 -21.98 1.91 10.93
N SER A 267 -20.68 2.16 10.84
CA SER A 267 -19.71 1.29 10.17
C SER A 267 -19.65 -0.12 10.78
N VAL A 268 -19.66 -0.23 12.11
CA VAL A 268 -19.74 -1.54 12.78
C VAL A 268 -21.04 -2.27 12.44
N ARG A 269 -22.19 -1.57 12.46
CA ARG A 269 -23.49 -2.16 12.10
C ARG A 269 -23.50 -2.68 10.65
N ARG A 270 -22.96 -1.92 9.70
CA ARG A 270 -22.82 -2.31 8.29
C ARG A 270 -21.98 -3.57 8.14
N ALA A 271 -20.77 -3.55 8.67
CA ALA A 271 -19.85 -4.67 8.58
C ALA A 271 -20.36 -5.92 9.32
N TRP A 272 -21.07 -5.78 10.44
CA TRP A 272 -21.70 -6.90 11.11
C TRP A 272 -22.77 -7.55 10.23
N ARG A 273 -23.68 -6.77 9.63
CA ARG A 273 -24.68 -7.33 8.68
C ARG A 273 -24.02 -8.06 7.51
N PHE A 274 -22.97 -7.50 6.95
CA PHE A 274 -22.18 -8.13 5.88
C PHE A 274 -21.62 -9.48 6.32
N VAL A 275 -20.96 -9.56 7.47
CA VAL A 275 -20.41 -10.82 7.98
C VAL A 275 -21.53 -11.83 8.26
N GLN A 276 -22.65 -11.40 8.86
CA GLN A 276 -23.78 -12.28 9.13
C GLN A 276 -24.38 -12.89 7.86
N ARG A 277 -24.36 -12.15 6.74
CA ARG A 277 -24.79 -12.64 5.42
C ARG A 277 -23.86 -13.71 4.86
N TYR A 278 -22.54 -13.53 4.96
CA TYR A 278 -21.55 -14.35 4.25
C TYR A 278 -20.87 -15.44 5.09
N GLN A 279 -20.93 -15.37 6.42
CA GLN A 279 -20.21 -16.29 7.33
C GLN A 279 -20.58 -17.78 7.17
N HIS A 280 -21.77 -18.09 6.63
CA HIS A 280 -22.19 -19.47 6.37
C HIS A 280 -21.62 -20.04 5.07
N GLN A 281 -21.19 -19.16 4.16
CA GLN A 281 -20.58 -19.54 2.88
C GLN A 281 -19.06 -19.49 2.95
N TYR A 282 -18.50 -18.49 3.63
CA TYR A 282 -17.07 -18.24 3.71
C TYR A 282 -16.60 -18.25 5.17
N ALA A 283 -15.69 -19.19 5.48
CA ALA A 283 -15.03 -19.26 6.77
C ALA A 283 -14.02 -18.12 6.94
N PRO A 284 -13.60 -17.76 8.18
CA PRO A 284 -12.65 -16.66 8.39
C PRO A 284 -11.33 -16.78 7.60
N GLY A 285 -10.82 -17.99 7.40
CA GLY A 285 -9.63 -18.25 6.59
C GLY A 285 -9.76 -17.77 5.14
N PHE A 286 -11.00 -17.68 4.62
CA PHE A 286 -11.26 -17.12 3.29
C PHE A 286 -10.85 -15.66 3.17
N MET A 287 -10.66 -14.89 4.26
CA MET A 287 -10.15 -13.50 4.19
C MET A 287 -8.64 -13.42 3.92
N ALA A 288 -7.95 -14.57 3.82
CA ALA A 288 -6.50 -14.61 3.64
C ALA A 288 -6.02 -13.93 2.36
N GLY A 289 -6.77 -13.96 1.26
CA GLY A 289 -6.40 -13.28 0.02
C GLY A 289 -6.32 -11.76 0.19
N TRP A 290 -7.31 -11.17 0.84
CA TRP A 290 -7.33 -9.73 1.17
C TRP A 290 -6.17 -9.30 2.07
N ASP A 291 -5.92 -10.04 3.15
CA ASP A 291 -4.83 -9.68 4.07
C ASP A 291 -3.45 -9.94 3.47
N ILE A 292 -3.25 -11.11 2.86
CA ILE A 292 -1.95 -11.53 2.34
C ILE A 292 -1.59 -10.76 1.07
N GLY A 293 -2.55 -10.45 0.19
CA GLY A 293 -2.27 -9.65 -1.00
C GLY A 293 -1.74 -8.26 -0.66
N ARG A 294 -2.34 -7.61 0.34
CA ARG A 294 -1.86 -6.31 0.86
C ARG A 294 -0.52 -6.43 1.58
N ALA A 295 -0.33 -7.47 2.39
CA ALA A 295 0.96 -7.73 3.04
C ALA A 295 2.08 -7.98 2.02
N ALA A 296 1.80 -8.69 0.93
CA ALA A 296 2.75 -8.92 -0.15
C ALA A 296 3.13 -7.61 -0.85
N MET A 297 2.15 -6.73 -1.13
CA MET A 297 2.42 -5.41 -1.71
C MET A 297 3.27 -4.54 -0.78
N LEU A 298 2.93 -4.46 0.51
CA LEU A 298 3.73 -3.72 1.50
C LEU A 298 5.15 -4.26 1.59
N THR A 299 5.33 -5.58 1.50
CA THR A 299 6.66 -6.21 1.48
C THR A 299 7.48 -5.72 0.28
N ARG A 300 6.87 -5.69 -0.92
CA ARG A 300 7.54 -5.22 -2.14
C ARG A 300 7.86 -3.73 -2.09
N TRP A 301 6.91 -2.88 -1.70
CA TRP A 301 7.18 -1.45 -1.50
C TRP A 301 8.25 -1.21 -0.44
N GLY A 302 8.24 -1.96 0.66
CA GLY A 302 9.27 -1.89 1.67
C GLY A 302 10.68 -2.22 1.16
N SER A 303 10.77 -3.20 0.26
CA SER A 303 12.03 -3.55 -0.41
C SER A 303 12.48 -2.44 -1.36
N TYR A 304 11.56 -1.97 -2.21
CA TYR A 304 11.81 -0.89 -3.17
C TYR A 304 12.23 0.42 -2.49
N LEU A 305 11.66 0.75 -1.34
CA LEU A 305 12.03 1.93 -0.55
C LEU A 305 13.31 1.75 0.29
N GLY A 306 13.94 0.57 0.25
CA GLY A 306 15.12 0.25 1.05
C GLY A 306 14.87 0.15 2.56
N TRP A 307 13.61 0.03 3.00
CA TRP A 307 13.26 -0.17 4.42
C TRP A 307 13.55 -1.61 4.87
N ILE A 308 13.39 -2.57 3.96
CA ILE A 308 13.83 -3.95 4.12
C ILE A 308 14.75 -4.33 2.97
N THR A 309 15.62 -5.31 3.20
CA THR A 309 16.46 -5.85 2.13
C THR A 309 15.65 -6.79 1.24
N GLU A 310 16.05 -6.95 -0.02
CA GLU A 310 15.43 -7.90 -0.93
C GLU A 310 15.41 -9.33 -0.36
N SER A 311 16.49 -9.77 0.30
CA SER A 311 16.53 -11.09 0.95
C SER A 311 15.50 -11.24 2.08
N GLU A 312 15.20 -10.17 2.82
CA GLU A 312 14.14 -10.18 3.82
C GLU A 312 12.77 -10.23 3.16
N ALA A 313 12.58 -9.45 2.09
CA ALA A 313 11.35 -9.43 1.31
C ALA A 313 11.03 -10.82 0.74
N VAL A 314 12.01 -11.51 0.14
CA VAL A 314 11.85 -12.90 -0.35
C VAL A 314 11.43 -13.84 0.78
N GLY A 315 12.04 -13.74 1.96
CA GLY A 315 11.68 -14.54 3.12
C GLY A 315 10.24 -14.30 3.60
N ILE A 316 9.84 -13.04 3.68
CA ILE A 316 8.47 -12.64 4.05
C ILE A 316 7.45 -13.12 3.02
N LEU A 317 7.70 -12.89 1.72
CA LEU A 317 6.81 -13.36 0.65
C LEU A 317 6.69 -14.89 0.64
N TRP A 318 7.75 -15.62 0.97
CA TRP A 318 7.69 -17.08 1.13
C TRP A 318 6.79 -17.48 2.31
N ASP A 319 6.92 -16.86 3.48
CA ASP A 319 6.07 -17.13 4.65
C ASP A 319 4.59 -16.83 4.35
N LEU A 320 4.31 -15.69 3.71
CA LEU A 320 2.99 -15.31 3.24
C LEU A 320 2.41 -16.34 2.26
N SER A 321 3.23 -16.81 1.32
CA SER A 321 2.86 -17.86 0.38
C SER A 321 2.49 -19.17 1.09
N GLN A 322 3.26 -19.58 2.10
CA GLN A 322 2.94 -20.79 2.88
C GLN A 322 1.66 -20.63 3.72
N LYS A 323 1.30 -19.41 4.10
CA LYS A 323 0.05 -19.13 4.83
C LYS A 323 -1.15 -19.21 3.89
N VAL A 324 -1.12 -18.50 2.76
CA VAL A 324 -2.29 -18.40 1.88
C VAL A 324 -2.70 -19.74 1.30
N VAL A 325 -1.76 -20.61 0.93
CA VAL A 325 -2.04 -21.94 0.35
C VAL A 325 -2.64 -22.95 1.34
N LYS A 326 -2.67 -22.62 2.64
CA LYS A 326 -3.38 -23.42 3.64
C LYS A 326 -4.87 -23.10 3.66
N GLU A 327 -5.21 -21.85 3.38
CA GLU A 327 -6.56 -21.33 3.45
C GLU A 327 -7.26 -21.37 2.08
N LEU A 328 -6.55 -21.06 0.99
CA LEU A 328 -7.06 -20.93 -0.36
C LEU A 328 -6.41 -21.93 -1.34
N HIS A 329 -7.06 -22.17 -2.48
CA HIS A 329 -6.81 -23.31 -3.36
C HIS A 329 -6.60 -22.95 -4.83
N SER A 330 -6.82 -21.69 -5.20
CA SER A 330 -6.69 -21.22 -6.57
C SER A 330 -6.54 -19.69 -6.61
N TRP A 331 -6.06 -19.18 -7.74
CA TRP A 331 -6.03 -17.74 -8.00
C TRP A 331 -7.43 -17.14 -8.09
N ARG A 332 -8.42 -17.87 -8.62
CA ARG A 332 -9.82 -17.44 -8.58
C ARG A 332 -10.32 -17.25 -7.15
N GLU A 333 -10.01 -18.20 -6.26
CA GLU A 333 -10.39 -18.11 -4.85
C GLU A 333 -9.65 -16.97 -4.14
N PHE A 334 -8.38 -16.74 -4.49
CA PHE A 334 -7.62 -15.58 -4.01
C PHE A 334 -8.25 -14.25 -4.43
N ALA A 335 -8.68 -14.13 -5.69
CA ALA A 335 -9.38 -12.93 -6.18
C ALA A 335 -10.74 -12.73 -5.51
N GLN A 336 -11.55 -13.78 -5.38
CA GLN A 336 -12.82 -13.75 -4.67
C GLN A 336 -12.67 -13.35 -3.21
N SER A 337 -11.65 -13.89 -2.54
CA SER A 337 -11.24 -13.49 -1.18
C SER A 337 -10.91 -12.01 -1.11
N TYR A 338 -10.15 -11.50 -2.07
CA TYR A 338 -9.76 -10.10 -2.14
C TYR A 338 -10.98 -9.17 -2.36
N LEU A 339 -11.93 -9.56 -3.21
CA LEU A 339 -13.19 -8.84 -3.42
C LEU A 339 -14.05 -8.80 -2.15
N LEU A 340 -14.22 -9.93 -1.47
CA LEU A 340 -14.99 -10.03 -0.22
C LEU A 340 -14.39 -9.11 0.86
N GLY A 341 -13.07 -9.18 1.06
CA GLY A 341 -12.37 -8.32 2.01
C GLY A 341 -12.40 -6.84 1.63
N GLY A 342 -12.30 -6.54 0.33
CA GLY A 342 -12.41 -5.19 -0.22
C GLY A 342 -13.76 -4.55 0.05
N LEU A 343 -14.86 -5.27 -0.19
CA LEU A 343 -16.19 -4.75 0.15
C LEU A 343 -16.35 -4.58 1.66
N MET A 344 -15.90 -5.55 2.47
CA MET A 344 -15.96 -5.41 3.93
C MET A 344 -15.25 -4.13 4.40
N TRP A 345 -14.09 -3.82 3.82
CA TRP A 345 -13.37 -2.59 4.12
C TRP A 345 -14.14 -1.34 3.71
N LYS A 346 -14.70 -1.28 2.50
CA LYS A 346 -15.50 -0.13 2.06
C LYS A 346 -16.76 0.11 2.91
N LEU A 347 -17.41 -0.96 3.35
CA LEU A 347 -18.54 -0.88 4.29
C LEU A 347 -18.15 -0.32 5.67
N LEU A 348 -16.93 -0.63 6.13
CA LEU A 348 -16.35 -0.06 7.36
C LEU A 348 -15.96 1.41 7.19
N CYS A 349 -15.60 1.84 5.98
CA CYS A 349 -15.32 3.24 5.68
C CYS A 349 -16.61 4.05 5.45
N GLY A 350 -17.73 3.40 5.12
CA GLY A 350 -18.95 4.10 4.71
C GLY A 350 -18.78 4.81 3.38
N ASP A 351 -17.99 4.24 2.48
CA ASP A 351 -17.49 4.89 1.27
C ASP A 351 -18.36 4.57 0.05
N ASN A 352 -18.97 5.59 -0.54
CA ASN A 352 -19.90 5.47 -1.68
C ASN A 352 -19.21 4.99 -2.97
N SER A 353 -17.88 5.05 -3.06
CA SER A 353 -17.12 4.51 -4.20
C SER A 353 -17.03 2.97 -4.21
N ALA A 354 -17.68 2.26 -3.27
CA ALA A 354 -17.57 0.81 -3.08
C ALA A 354 -17.86 0.00 -4.35
N GLU A 355 -18.83 0.41 -5.16
CA GLU A 355 -19.18 -0.26 -6.42
C GLU A 355 -18.06 -0.14 -7.46
N SER A 356 -17.62 1.09 -7.75
CA SER A 356 -16.51 1.35 -8.69
C SER A 356 -15.25 0.62 -8.23
N TYR A 357 -14.95 0.69 -6.93
CA TYR A 357 -13.84 -0.03 -6.33
C TYR A 357 -13.89 -1.54 -6.58
N LEU A 358 -15.05 -2.17 -6.38
CA LEU A 358 -15.24 -3.60 -6.69
C LEU A 358 -15.05 -3.88 -8.18
N GLY A 359 -15.53 -3.00 -9.06
CA GLY A 359 -15.30 -3.08 -10.50
C GLY A 359 -13.81 -3.14 -10.83
N TYR A 360 -13.02 -2.19 -10.33
CA TYR A 360 -11.57 -2.17 -10.54
C TYR A 360 -10.86 -3.40 -9.99
N LEU A 361 -11.23 -3.87 -8.79
CA LEU A 361 -10.67 -5.12 -8.23
C LEU A 361 -10.98 -6.33 -9.13
N ALA A 362 -12.21 -6.42 -9.63
CA ALA A 362 -12.64 -7.53 -10.47
C ALA A 362 -11.95 -7.52 -11.83
N ASP A 363 -11.79 -6.35 -12.44
CA ASP A 363 -11.09 -6.20 -13.72
C ASP A 363 -9.59 -6.46 -13.57
N ALA A 364 -8.95 -5.98 -12.50
CA ALA A 364 -7.55 -6.33 -12.20
C ALA A 364 -7.35 -7.84 -12.01
N ALA A 365 -8.27 -8.51 -11.32
CA ALA A 365 -8.24 -9.97 -11.17
C ALA A 365 -8.47 -10.69 -12.51
N ALA A 366 -9.37 -10.18 -13.35
CA ALA A 366 -9.61 -10.70 -14.69
C ALA A 366 -8.36 -10.62 -15.57
N ASP A 367 -7.71 -9.45 -15.61
CA ASP A 367 -6.44 -9.22 -16.31
C ASP A 367 -5.36 -10.20 -15.86
N LEU A 368 -5.22 -10.43 -14.56
CA LEU A 368 -4.22 -11.35 -14.01
C LEU A 368 -4.51 -12.82 -14.38
N LEU A 369 -5.79 -13.20 -14.50
CA LEU A 369 -6.20 -14.55 -14.88
C LEU A 369 -6.10 -14.81 -16.39
N THR A 370 -6.54 -13.86 -17.21
CA THR A 370 -6.73 -14.07 -18.65
C THR A 370 -5.76 -13.29 -19.54
N GLY A 371 -5.20 -12.19 -19.04
CA GLY A 371 -4.39 -11.23 -19.79
C GLY A 371 -5.21 -10.03 -20.26
N ARG A 372 -4.53 -8.90 -20.54
CA ARG A 372 -5.15 -7.65 -21.01
C ARG A 372 -5.48 -7.66 -22.51
N THR A 373 -4.80 -8.49 -23.29
CA THR A 373 -4.99 -8.61 -24.74
C THR A 373 -5.04 -10.08 -25.14
N GLU A 374 -5.60 -10.40 -26.32
CA GLU A 374 -5.66 -11.80 -26.79
C GLU A 374 -4.27 -12.45 -26.99
N GLU A 375 -3.21 -11.63 -27.10
CA GLU A 375 -1.84 -12.06 -27.33
C GLU A 375 -1.00 -12.18 -26.04
N ASP A 376 -1.45 -11.56 -24.95
CA ASP A 376 -0.77 -11.57 -23.65
C ASP A 376 -1.49 -12.50 -22.68
N GLY A 377 -0.76 -13.42 -22.03
CA GLY A 377 -1.32 -14.31 -21.03
C GLY A 377 -1.32 -13.64 -19.65
N GLY A 378 -2.40 -13.75 -18.88
CA GLY A 378 -2.44 -13.20 -17.51
C GLY A 378 -1.31 -13.76 -16.63
N GLN A 379 -0.68 -12.92 -15.80
CA GLN A 379 0.51 -13.33 -15.03
C GLN A 379 0.24 -14.47 -14.03
N TRP A 380 -1.00 -14.61 -13.53
CA TRP A 380 -1.38 -15.77 -12.69
C TRP A 380 -1.51 -17.06 -13.49
N ARG A 381 -1.84 -16.98 -14.78
CA ARG A 381 -1.87 -18.15 -15.68
C ARG A 381 -0.48 -18.76 -15.88
N GLU A 382 0.56 -17.93 -15.88
CA GLU A 382 1.95 -18.38 -16.04
C GLU A 382 2.54 -19.01 -14.78
N CYS A 383 1.93 -18.75 -13.61
CA CYS A 383 2.36 -19.31 -12.32
C CYS A 383 1.18 -20.04 -11.66
N PRO A 384 0.90 -21.30 -12.03
CA PRO A 384 -0.25 -22.04 -11.49
C PRO A 384 -0.22 -22.17 -9.97
N TRP A 385 -1.40 -22.17 -9.35
CA TRP A 385 -1.53 -22.29 -7.90
C TRP A 385 -0.82 -23.55 -7.35
N PRO A 386 -0.19 -23.50 -6.16
CA PRO A 386 0.44 -24.68 -5.55
C PRO A 386 -0.59 -25.74 -5.15
N ALA A 387 -0.47 -26.96 -5.69
CA ALA A 387 -1.34 -28.07 -5.34
C ALA A 387 -1.15 -28.50 -3.88
N ARG A 388 -2.25 -28.84 -3.20
CA ARG A 388 -2.21 -29.45 -1.86
C ARG A 388 -1.36 -30.72 -1.89
N ARG A 389 -0.42 -30.84 -0.96
CA ARG A 389 0.25 -32.13 -0.70
C ARG A 389 -0.82 -33.12 -0.23
N LYS A 390 -1.08 -34.16 -1.02
CA LYS A 390 -1.85 -35.32 -0.55
C LYS A 390 -1.06 -35.95 0.59
N ILE A 391 -1.45 -35.69 1.83
CA ILE A 391 -1.00 -36.48 2.97
C ILE A 391 -1.76 -37.80 2.88
N GLY A 392 -1.22 -38.73 2.10
CA GLY A 392 -1.76 -40.07 2.00
C GLY A 392 -1.51 -40.81 3.31
N PHE A 393 -2.53 -40.94 4.15
CA PHE A 393 -2.69 -42.17 4.91
C PHE A 393 -3.39 -43.15 3.97
N THR A 394 -2.60 -44.02 3.34
CA THR A 394 -3.13 -45.27 2.78
C THR A 394 -3.62 -46.13 3.94
N GLU A 395 -4.93 -46.38 3.99
CA GLU A 395 -5.50 -47.50 4.76
C GLU A 395 -5.09 -48.85 4.15
#